data_AF-A0A8C9IN93-F1
#
_entry.id   AF-A0A8C9IN93-F1
#
_cell.length_a   1.000
_cell.length_b   1.000
_cell.length_c   1.000
_cell.angle_alpha   90.00
_cell.angle_beta   90.00
_cell.angle_gamma   90.00
#
_symmetry.space_group_name_H-M   'P 1'
#
loop_
_entity.id
_entity.type
_entity.pdbx_description
1 polymer ?
#
loop_
_entity_poly.entity_id
_entity_poly.type
_entity_poly.pdbx_seq_one_letter_code
_entity_poly.pdbx_strand_id
1 'polypeptide(L)'
;MISRRNPEPLRFLPDESRGLPPPKLTDPRLLYIGFLGYCSGLVDNVIRRRPVVSAGLHRHLLYITAFFFVGYYLVKREDYMYAVRNHEMFGYMKLHPEDFPEKEKKTYAEIFEKFHPVR
;
A
#
# COMPACT_ATOMS: atom_id res chain seq x y z
N MET A 1 0.67 13.79 10.66
CA MET A 1 0.41 12.35 10.92
C MET A 1 0.87 11.83 12.29
N ILE A 2 2.11 12.06 12.76
CA ILE A 2 2.55 11.52 14.07
C ILE A 2 1.65 12.04 15.22
N SER A 3 1.19 13.29 15.15
CA SER A 3 0.34 13.91 16.17
C SER A 3 -1.04 13.24 16.35
N ARG A 4 -1.68 12.74 15.27
CA ARG A 4 -2.99 12.05 15.35
C ARG A 4 -2.89 10.54 15.59
N ARG A 5 -1.69 9.97 15.55
CA ARG A 5 -1.46 8.55 15.89
C ARG A 5 -1.71 8.25 17.38
N ASN A 6 -1.88 9.26 18.23
CA ASN A 6 -1.76 9.18 19.69
C ASN A 6 -3.01 9.48 20.55
N PRO A 7 -4.28 9.25 20.14
CA PRO A 7 -5.32 9.08 21.15
C PRO A 7 -5.20 7.71 21.85
N GLU A 8 -4.72 6.67 21.13
CA GLU A 8 -4.63 5.28 21.60
C GLU A 8 -3.28 4.66 21.16
N PRO A 9 -2.23 4.70 21.99
CA PRO A 9 -0.92 4.18 21.60
C PRO A 9 -0.96 2.67 21.32
N LEU A 10 -0.09 2.20 20.42
CA LEU A 10 0.13 0.78 20.05
C LEU A 10 -1.01 0.04 19.34
N ARG A 11 -2.10 0.71 18.97
CA ARG A 11 -3.19 0.08 18.23
C ARG A 11 -2.79 -0.17 16.77
N PHE A 12 -2.68 -1.45 16.37
CA PHE A 12 -2.23 -1.79 15.01
C PHE A 12 -3.25 -1.39 13.92
N LEU A 13 -4.53 -1.66 14.17
CA LEU A 13 -5.68 -1.28 13.35
C LEU A 13 -6.77 -0.71 14.28
N PRO A 14 -7.13 0.57 14.17
CA PRO A 14 -8.20 1.17 14.97
C PRO A 14 -9.59 0.75 14.49
N ASP A 15 -10.64 0.91 15.31
CA ASP A 15 -12.00 0.51 14.93
C ASP A 15 -12.53 1.26 13.71
N GLU A 16 -12.10 2.51 13.52
CA GLU A 16 -12.39 3.31 12.32
C GLU A 16 -11.95 2.59 11.03
N SER A 17 -10.87 1.80 11.07
CA SER A 17 -10.38 1.07 9.91
C SER A 17 -11.37 0.01 9.41
N ARG A 18 -12.38 -0.35 10.21
CA ARG A 18 -13.44 -1.30 9.81
C ARG A 18 -14.42 -0.69 8.81
N GLY A 19 -14.48 0.64 8.70
CA GLY A 19 -15.27 1.34 7.69
C GLY A 19 -14.65 1.28 6.28
N LEU A 20 -13.38 0.91 6.17
CA LEU A 20 -12.71 0.76 4.88
C LEU A 20 -12.97 -0.62 4.29
N PRO A 21 -13.12 -0.71 2.95
CA PRO A 21 -13.22 -2.01 2.28
C PRO A 21 -11.92 -2.80 2.50
N PRO A 22 -11.98 -4.04 3.00
CA PRO A 22 -10.79 -4.84 3.22
C PRO A 22 -10.14 -5.28 1.89
N PRO A 23 -8.83 -5.55 1.87
CA PRO A 23 -8.18 -6.09 0.68
C PRO A 23 -8.79 -7.45 0.31
N LYS A 24 -8.97 -7.67 -0.99
CA LYS A 24 -9.45 -8.95 -1.52
C LYS A 24 -8.37 -10.01 -1.36
N LEU A 25 -8.76 -11.28 -1.21
CA LEU A 25 -7.79 -12.38 -1.16
C LEU A 25 -6.98 -12.54 -2.47
N THR A 26 -7.52 -12.05 -3.58
CA THR A 26 -6.89 -12.02 -4.90
C THR A 26 -6.22 -10.68 -5.22
N ASP A 27 -5.97 -9.81 -4.22
CA ASP A 27 -5.24 -8.56 -4.43
C ASP A 27 -3.82 -8.87 -4.96
N PRO A 28 -3.39 -8.26 -6.09
CA PRO A 28 -2.06 -8.51 -6.64
C PRO A 28 -0.92 -8.22 -5.65
N ARG A 29 -1.09 -7.23 -4.76
CA ARG A 29 -0.10 -6.94 -3.70
C ARG A 29 0.06 -8.13 -2.76
N LEU A 30 -1.06 -8.74 -2.38
CA LEU A 30 -1.08 -9.88 -1.47
C LEU A 30 -0.55 -11.16 -2.14
N LEU A 31 -0.90 -11.38 -3.41
CA LEU A 31 -0.34 -12.47 -4.21
C LEU A 31 1.17 -12.34 -4.37
N TYR A 32 1.67 -11.12 -4.59
CA TYR A 32 3.11 -10.85 -4.66
C TYR A 32 3.81 -11.13 -3.32
N ILE A 33 3.21 -10.76 -2.18
CA ILE A 33 3.76 -11.09 -0.86
C ILE A 33 3.79 -12.62 -0.63
N GLY A 34 2.74 -13.34 -1.05
CA GLY A 34 2.73 -14.81 -1.03
C GLY A 34 3.84 -15.41 -1.89
N PHE A 35 4.09 -14.83 -3.07
CA PHE A 35 5.21 -15.20 -3.95
C PHE A 35 6.58 -14.94 -3.29
N LEU A 36 6.75 -13.83 -2.55
CA LEU A 36 7.95 -13.60 -1.75
C LEU A 36 8.14 -14.69 -0.67
N GLY A 37 7.05 -15.17 -0.07
CA GLY A 37 7.07 -16.32 0.82
C GLY A 37 7.59 -17.59 0.13
N TYR A 38 7.14 -17.87 -1.10
CA TYR A 38 7.67 -18.98 -1.89
C TYR A 38 9.18 -18.82 -2.18
N CYS A 39 9.60 -17.63 -2.62
CA CYS A 39 11.02 -17.33 -2.84
C CYS A 39 11.87 -17.51 -1.57
N SER A 40 11.34 -17.15 -0.40
CA SER A 40 12.03 -17.36 0.88
C SER A 40 12.26 -18.84 1.18
N GLY A 41 11.30 -19.71 0.84
CA GLY A 41 11.45 -21.16 0.96
C GLY A 41 12.50 -21.73 0.01
N LEU A 42 12.57 -21.21 -1.22
CA LEU A 42 13.63 -21.61 -2.18
C LEU A 42 15.01 -21.22 -1.65
N VAL A 43 15.15 -20.00 -1.13
CA VAL A 43 16.41 -19.50 -0.54
C VAL A 43 16.84 -20.33 0.68
N ASP A 44 15.91 -20.69 1.58
CA ASP A 44 16.20 -21.55 2.73
C ASP A 44 16.75 -22.92 2.30
N ASN A 45 16.19 -23.50 1.23
CA ASN A 45 16.70 -24.76 0.67
C ASN A 45 18.09 -24.62 0.03
N VAL A 46 18.36 -23.50 -0.67
CA VAL A 46 19.68 -23.20 -1.24
C VAL A 46 20.74 -23.08 -0.15
N ILE A 47 20.46 -22.32 0.92
CA ILE A 47 21.39 -22.12 2.05
C ILE A 47 21.74 -23.47 2.69
N ARG A 48 20.76 -24.35 2.84
CA ARG A 48 20.94 -25.68 3.47
C ARG A 48 21.44 -26.76 2.49
N ARG A 49 21.79 -26.40 1.25
CA ARG A 49 22.26 -27.33 0.20
C ARG A 49 21.29 -28.50 -0.04
N ARG A 50 19.99 -28.24 0.05
CA ARG A 50 18.91 -29.21 -0.24
C ARG A 50 18.41 -29.04 -1.66
N PRO A 51 17.79 -30.05 -2.29
CA PRO A 51 17.18 -29.88 -3.61
C PRO A 51 16.08 -28.81 -3.53
N VAL A 52 16.27 -27.73 -4.30
CA VAL A 52 15.55 -26.45 -4.12
C VAL A 52 14.04 -26.60 -4.22
N VAL A 53 13.56 -27.35 -5.21
CA VAL A 53 12.13 -27.48 -5.53
C VAL A 53 11.49 -28.67 -4.80
N SER A 54 12.22 -29.77 -4.62
CA SER A 54 11.66 -31.03 -4.11
C SER A 54 11.69 -31.15 -2.59
N ALA A 55 12.63 -30.50 -1.91
CA ALA A 55 12.73 -30.61 -0.46
C ALA A 55 11.72 -29.71 0.26
N GLY A 56 10.99 -30.30 1.22
CA GLY A 56 10.29 -29.54 2.25
C GLY A 56 9.04 -28.80 1.78
N LEU A 57 8.16 -29.44 1.01
CA LEU A 57 6.89 -28.86 0.56
C LEU A 57 6.05 -28.27 1.71
N HIS A 58 6.05 -28.92 2.87
CA HIS A 58 5.40 -28.42 4.09
C HIS A 58 5.98 -27.06 4.56
N ARG A 59 7.29 -26.83 4.38
CA ARG A 59 7.94 -25.56 4.72
C ARG A 59 7.59 -24.49 3.71
N HIS A 60 7.60 -24.81 2.42
CA HIS A 60 7.15 -23.88 1.38
C HIS A 60 5.72 -23.41 1.61
N LEU A 61 4.81 -24.34 1.93
CA LEU A 61 3.43 -24.02 2.29
C LEU A 61 3.37 -23.14 3.55
N LEU A 62 4.17 -23.42 4.58
CA LEU A 62 4.27 -22.59 5.78
C LEU A 62 4.76 -21.17 5.45
N TYR A 63 5.84 -21.02 4.67
CA TYR A 63 6.36 -19.70 4.30
C TYR A 63 5.34 -18.88 3.50
N ILE A 64 4.67 -19.49 2.51
CA ILE A 64 3.64 -18.81 1.72
C ILE A 64 2.47 -18.37 2.63
N THR A 65 1.95 -19.27 3.46
CA THR A 65 0.81 -18.97 4.34
C THR A 65 1.15 -17.92 5.40
N ALA A 66 2.34 -17.98 5.98
CA ALA A 66 2.81 -16.98 6.96
C ALA A 66 2.97 -15.60 6.31
N PHE A 67 3.62 -15.50 5.15
CA PHE A 67 3.76 -14.24 4.42
C PHE A 67 2.42 -13.69 3.99
N PHE A 68 1.52 -14.53 3.48
CA PHE A 68 0.18 -14.13 3.08
C PHE A 68 -0.62 -13.60 4.28
N PHE A 69 -0.57 -14.27 5.43
CA PHE A 69 -1.25 -13.84 6.65
C PHE A 69 -0.73 -12.49 7.14
N VAL A 70 0.58 -12.34 7.31
CA VAL A 70 1.18 -11.08 7.76
C VAL A 70 0.95 -9.97 6.72
N GLY A 71 1.13 -10.27 5.44
CA GLY A 71 0.91 -9.37 4.32
C GLY A 71 -0.50 -8.80 4.28
N TYR A 72 -1.51 -9.62 4.57
CA TYR A 72 -2.91 -9.19 4.61
C TYR A 72 -3.13 -8.04 5.62
N TYR A 73 -2.59 -8.19 6.83
CA TYR A 73 -2.71 -7.15 7.87
C TYR A 73 -1.86 -5.91 7.56
N LEU A 74 -0.70 -6.09 6.94
CA LEU A 74 0.14 -4.97 6.49
C LEU A 74 -0.55 -4.13 5.41
N VAL A 75 -1.10 -4.77 4.39
CA VAL A 75 -1.86 -4.09 3.31
C VAL A 75 -3.09 -3.37 3.89
N LYS A 76 -3.82 -4.03 4.80
CA LYS A 76 -4.97 -3.40 5.47
C LYS A 76 -4.57 -2.15 6.27
N ARG A 77 -3.40 -2.18 6.94
CA ARG A 77 -2.86 -1.02 7.66
C ARG A 77 -2.39 0.07 6.69
N GLU A 78 -1.75 -0.30 5.59
CA GLU A 78 -1.33 0.63 4.55
C GLU A 78 -2.53 1.41 4.00
N ASP A 79 -3.58 0.71 3.59
CA ASP A 79 -4.81 1.31 3.06
C ASP A 79 -5.45 2.26 4.09
N TYR A 80 -5.46 1.88 5.37
CA TYR A 80 -5.91 2.76 6.45
C TYR A 80 -5.07 4.04 6.59
N MET A 81 -3.73 3.92 6.58
CA MET A 81 -2.86 5.09 6.71
C MET A 81 -3.05 6.08 5.55
N TYR A 82 -3.24 5.57 4.33
CA TYR A 82 -3.53 6.42 3.17
C TYR A 82 -4.93 7.04 3.21
N ALA A 83 -5.93 6.31 3.72
CA ALA A 83 -7.27 6.86 3.92
C ALA A 83 -7.25 8.03 4.93
N VAL A 84 -6.56 7.87 6.06
CA VAL A 84 -6.38 8.94 7.06
C VAL A 84 -5.66 10.14 6.45
N ARG A 85 -4.59 9.92 5.66
CA ARG A 85 -3.89 11.00 4.94
C ARG A 85 -4.84 11.83 4.10
N ASN A 86 -5.64 11.16 3.27
CA ASN A 86 -6.52 11.82 2.32
C ASN A 86 -7.64 12.55 3.08
N HIS A 87 -8.18 11.94 4.14
CA HIS A 87 -9.17 12.58 5.00
C HIS A 87 -8.63 13.86 5.66
N GLU A 88 -7.40 13.84 6.19
CA GLU A 88 -6.75 15.03 6.77
C GLU A 88 -6.53 16.12 5.70
N MET A 89 -6.03 15.74 4.52
CA MET A 89 -5.78 16.67 3.43
C MET A 89 -7.07 17.37 2.97
N PHE A 90 -8.14 16.61 2.73
CA PHE A 90 -9.43 17.18 2.34
C PHE A 90 -10.08 17.98 3.47
N GLY A 91 -9.93 17.55 4.72
CA GLY A 91 -10.37 18.30 5.88
C GLY A 91 -9.68 19.67 5.98
N TYR A 92 -8.37 19.71 5.79
CA TYR A 92 -7.60 20.96 5.80
C TYR A 92 -8.03 21.91 4.68
N MET A 93 -8.13 21.41 3.44
CA MET A 93 -8.54 22.18 2.28
C MET A 93 -9.95 22.76 2.42
N LYS A 94 -10.86 22.03 3.08
CA LYS A 94 -12.22 22.51 3.37
C LYS A 94 -12.26 23.60 4.45
N LEU A 95 -11.35 23.55 5.42
CA LEU A 95 -11.25 24.54 6.50
C LEU A 95 -10.60 25.85 6.04
N HIS A 96 -9.72 25.80 5.04
CA HIS A 96 -8.94 26.95 4.55
C HIS A 96 -9.17 27.16 3.04
N PRO A 97 -10.38 27.52 2.59
CA PRO A 97 -10.65 27.77 1.17
C PRO A 97 -9.83 28.93 0.60
N GLU A 98 -9.38 29.87 1.43
CA GLU A 98 -8.53 31.01 1.06
C GLU A 98 -7.12 30.61 0.58
N ASP A 99 -6.57 29.53 1.14
CA ASP A 99 -5.26 29.01 0.74
C ASP A 99 -5.34 28.25 -0.59
N PHE A 100 -6.53 27.75 -0.95
CA PHE A 100 -6.79 26.92 -2.12
C PHE A 100 -7.87 27.54 -3.04
N PRO A 101 -7.63 28.73 -3.61
CA PRO A 101 -8.59 29.35 -4.52
C PRO A 101 -8.73 28.50 -5.80
N GLU A 102 -9.96 28.29 -6.26
CA GLU A 102 -10.22 27.64 -7.53
C GLU A 102 -9.74 28.56 -8.67
N LYS A 103 -8.65 28.16 -9.34
CA LYS A 103 -8.12 28.89 -10.48
C LYS A 103 -8.98 28.62 -11.70
N GLU A 104 -9.35 29.66 -12.42
CA GLU A 104 -10.03 29.54 -13.72
C GLU A 104 -9.17 28.70 -14.67
N LYS A 105 -9.75 27.61 -15.17
CA LYS A 105 -9.09 26.69 -16.10
C LYS A 105 -9.19 27.27 -17.52
N LYS A 106 -8.13 27.95 -17.97
CA LYS A 106 -8.03 28.45 -19.35
C LYS A 106 -7.94 27.30 -20.35
N THR A 107 -8.61 27.43 -21.48
CA THR A 107 -8.55 26.45 -22.55
C THR A 107 -7.24 26.60 -23.34
N TYR A 108 -6.80 25.53 -24.02
CA TYR A 108 -5.61 25.60 -24.90
C TYR A 108 -5.75 26.59 -26.06
N ALA A 109 -6.97 27.06 -26.36
CA ALA A 109 -7.18 28.15 -27.30
C ALA A 109 -6.61 29.49 -26.81
N GLU A 110 -6.53 29.69 -25.50
CA GLU A 110 -6.02 30.91 -24.86
C GLU A 110 -4.54 30.80 -24.47
N ILE A 111 -3.99 29.58 -24.43
CA ILE A 111 -2.63 29.30 -23.97
C ILE A 111 -1.72 29.13 -25.19
N PHE A 112 -0.75 30.03 -25.36
CA PHE A 112 0.27 29.91 -26.41
C PHE A 112 1.54 29.26 -25.86
N GLU A 113 1.73 27.97 -26.16
CA GLU A 113 2.95 27.26 -25.82
C GLU A 113 4.02 27.43 -26.92
N LYS A 114 5.27 27.55 -26.51
CA LYS A 114 6.39 27.66 -27.46
C LYS A 114 6.68 26.30 -28.07
N PHE A 115 6.45 26.15 -29.37
CA PHE A 115 6.78 24.93 -30.10
C PHE A 115 8.30 24.81 -30.33
N HIS A 116 8.88 23.71 -29.87
CA HIS A 116 10.29 23.36 -30.09
C HIS A 116 10.38 22.17 -31.06
N PRO A 117 10.63 22.41 -32.37
CA PRO A 117 10.74 21.31 -33.33
C PRO A 117 11.97 20.46 -33.06
N VAL A 118 11.82 19.14 -33.20
CA VAL A 118 12.94 18.19 -33.22
C VAL A 118 13.63 18.30 -34.58
N ARG A 119 14.92 18.66 -34.58
CA ARG A 119 15.78 18.77 -35.77
C ARG A 119 16.94 17.81 -35.65
#